data_AF-A0AAV8XQ63-F1
#
_entry.id   AF-A0AAV8XQ63-F1
#
_cell.length_a   1.000
_cell.length_b   1.000
_cell.length_c   1.000
_cell.angle_alpha   90.00
_cell.angle_beta   90.00
_cell.angle_gamma   90.00
#
_symmetry.space_group_name_H-M   'P 1'
#
loop_
_entity.id
_entity.type
_entity.pdbx_description
1 polymer ?
#
loop_
_entity_poly.entity_id
_entity_poly.type
_entity_poly.pdbx_seq_one_letter_code
_entity_poly.pdbx_strand_id
1 'polypeptide(L)'
;MGCCDSEENESEENTERKCTDVFWLCLYILFWFLMVVIAAFSFVYGNPIRIINGYDSFGNTCGTNNNKPMGNLTFTGLDTSNKPYLLFYDIKEIKQSLKICVKECPKRTLNSAKEIKEYHNKGIDLCQYGFNYALLENSNPVLLTGSFGPCPVLPIYESGAETEQAEAEPDNSSEISEHESLASEIDSSDFELMTE
;
A
#
# COMPACT_ATOMS: atom_id res chain seq x y z
N MET A 1 -31.89 32.58 -7.76
CA MET A 1 -33.02 32.81 -8.70
C MET A 1 -34.04 31.76 -8.32
N GLY A 2 -35.06 32.04 -7.51
CA GLY A 2 -36.19 32.95 -7.77
C GLY A 2 -37.06 32.29 -8.86
N CYS A 3 -38.34 31.92 -8.67
CA CYS A 3 -39.40 32.44 -7.82
C CYS A 3 -40.48 31.36 -7.56
N CYS A 4 -41.31 31.57 -6.53
CA CYS A 4 -42.71 31.12 -6.51
C CYS A 4 -43.58 32.22 -7.11
N ASP A 5 -44.64 31.85 -7.86
CA ASP A 5 -45.88 32.64 -7.91
C ASP A 5 -47.07 31.72 -8.29
N SER A 6 -48.24 31.98 -7.73
CA SER A 6 -49.39 31.07 -7.62
C SER A 6 -50.57 31.52 -8.47
N GLU A 7 -51.31 30.58 -9.10
CA GLU A 7 -52.74 30.75 -9.43
C GLU A 7 -53.46 29.39 -9.32
N GLU A 8 -54.51 29.33 -8.50
CA GLU A 8 -55.45 28.19 -8.39
C GLU A 8 -56.59 28.37 -9.42
N ASN A 9 -56.71 27.43 -10.36
CA ASN A 9 -57.91 27.23 -11.18
C ASN A 9 -58.14 25.72 -11.41
N GLU A 10 -59.34 25.26 -11.07
CA GLU A 10 -59.80 23.87 -11.16
C GLU A 10 -59.77 23.33 -12.59
N SER A 11 -58.84 22.41 -12.84
CA SER A 11 -59.08 21.11 -13.45
C SER A 11 -57.85 20.27 -13.15
N GLU A 12 -57.93 19.34 -12.18
CA GLU A 12 -56.88 18.35 -11.94
C GLU A 12 -56.83 17.36 -13.13
N GLU A 13 -56.42 17.85 -14.29
CA GLU A 13 -55.87 17.00 -15.33
C GLU A 13 -54.54 16.51 -14.75
N ASN A 14 -54.55 15.27 -14.24
CA ASN A 14 -53.35 14.56 -13.80
C ASN A 14 -52.39 14.56 -14.98
N THR A 15 -51.54 15.59 -15.10
CA THR A 15 -50.40 15.56 -16.01
C THR A 15 -49.51 14.45 -15.48
N GLU A 16 -49.69 13.25 -16.02
CA GLU A 16 -48.87 12.09 -15.73
C GLU A 16 -47.41 12.52 -15.98
N ARG A 17 -46.69 12.75 -14.88
CA ARG A 17 -45.27 13.09 -14.92
C ARG A 17 -44.55 11.88 -15.51
N LYS A 18 -44.28 11.90 -16.82
CA LYS A 18 -43.50 10.84 -17.45
C LYS A 18 -42.09 10.88 -16.87
N CYS A 19 -41.65 9.77 -16.26
CA CYS A 19 -40.28 9.62 -15.75
C CYS A 19 -39.28 9.88 -16.88
N THR A 20 -38.77 11.11 -16.91
CA THR A 20 -37.77 11.54 -17.89
C THR A 20 -36.41 11.26 -17.29
N ASP A 21 -36.06 9.98 -17.15
CA ASP A 21 -34.66 9.59 -16.88
C ASP A 21 -34.37 8.08 -17.01
N VAL A 22 -35.29 7.27 -17.56
CA VAL A 22 -35.11 5.81 -17.60
C VAL A 22 -33.87 5.41 -18.40
N PHE A 23 -33.59 6.11 -19.50
CA PHE A 23 -32.40 5.84 -20.32
C PHE A 23 -31.09 6.10 -19.56
N TRP A 24 -30.99 7.23 -18.85
CA TRP A 24 -29.81 7.55 -18.05
C TRP A 24 -29.68 6.67 -16.82
N LEU A 25 -30.79 6.29 -16.19
CA LEU A 25 -30.79 5.30 -15.10
C LEU A 25 -30.22 3.96 -15.58
N CYS A 26 -30.62 3.48 -16.76
CA CYS A 26 -30.06 2.27 -17.34
C CYS A 26 -28.54 2.38 -17.59
N LEU A 27 -28.07 3.51 -18.11
CA LEU A 27 -26.63 3.75 -18.29
C LEU A 27 -25.88 3.80 -16.96
N TYR A 28 -26.47 4.41 -15.94
CA TYR A 28 -25.90 4.48 -14.59
C TYR A 28 -25.74 3.07 -13.99
N ILE A 29 -26.79 2.25 -14.04
CA ILE A 29 -26.74 0.86 -13.54
C ILE A 29 -25.69 0.05 -14.30
N LEU A 30 -25.63 0.17 -15.63
CA LEU A 30 -24.63 -0.54 -16.44
C LEU A 30 -23.20 -0.11 -16.09
N PHE A 31 -22.98 1.17 -15.84
CA PHE A 31 -21.69 1.68 -15.40
C PHE A 31 -21.29 1.12 -14.03
N TRP A 32 -22.21 1.09 -13.06
CA TRP A 32 -21.96 0.49 -11.75
C TRP A 32 -21.63 -1.00 -11.85
N PHE A 33 -22.38 -1.75 -12.65
CA PHE A 33 -22.09 -3.15 -12.89
C PHE A 33 -20.67 -3.34 -13.45
N LEU A 34 -20.27 -2.52 -14.42
CA LEU A 34 -18.90 -2.56 -14.96
C LEU A 34 -17.84 -2.25 -13.89
N MET A 35 -18.08 -1.27 -13.01
CA MET A 35 -17.16 -0.92 -11.93
C MET A 35 -17.02 -2.06 -10.92
N VAL A 36 -18.11 -2.71 -10.53
CA VAL A 36 -18.10 -3.88 -9.64
C VAL A 36 -17.31 -5.03 -10.27
N VAL A 37 -17.52 -5.30 -11.55
CA VAL A 37 -16.76 -6.33 -12.28
C VAL A 37 -15.26 -6.02 -12.25
N ILE A 38 -14.84 -4.80 -12.61
CA ILE A 38 -13.42 -4.42 -12.60
C ILE A 38 -12.82 -4.51 -11.19
N ALA A 39 -13.57 -4.08 -10.17
CA ALA A 39 -13.13 -4.18 -8.78
C ALA A 39 -12.89 -5.65 -8.38
N ALA A 40 -13.85 -6.54 -8.63
CA ALA A 40 -13.70 -7.97 -8.35
C ALA A 40 -12.49 -8.59 -9.08
N PHE A 41 -12.30 -8.27 -10.37
CA PHE A 41 -11.11 -8.71 -11.11
C PHE A 41 -9.82 -8.21 -10.47
N SER A 42 -9.79 -6.97 -9.99
CA SER A 42 -8.59 -6.41 -9.34
C SER A 42 -8.25 -7.10 -8.01
N PHE A 43 -9.25 -7.54 -7.23
CA PHE A 43 -9.01 -8.28 -5.98
C PHE A 43 -8.56 -9.71 -6.23
N VAL A 44 -9.18 -10.41 -7.18
CA VAL A 44 -8.88 -11.83 -7.47
C VAL A 44 -7.49 -12.00 -8.11
N TYR A 45 -7.15 -11.12 -9.06
CA TYR A 45 -5.89 -11.22 -9.81
C TYR A 45 -4.79 -10.29 -9.31
N GLY A 46 -5.13 -9.25 -8.54
CA GLY A 46 -4.19 -8.32 -7.97
C GLY A 46 -3.53 -8.84 -6.69
N ASN A 47 -2.69 -7.99 -6.10
CA ASN A 47 -2.09 -8.22 -4.79
C ASN A 47 -2.33 -6.97 -3.95
N PRO A 48 -3.47 -6.88 -3.23
CA PRO A 48 -3.83 -5.69 -2.46
C PRO A 48 -2.82 -5.41 -1.33
N ILE A 49 -2.10 -6.44 -0.87
CA ILE A 49 -1.08 -6.33 0.18
C ILE A 49 0.07 -5.40 -0.26
N ARG A 50 0.32 -5.23 -1.55
CA ARG A 50 1.34 -4.27 -2.05
C ARG A 50 0.94 -2.79 -1.97
N ILE A 51 -0.35 -2.52 -1.76
CA ILE A 51 -0.87 -1.15 -1.62
C ILE A 51 -0.78 -0.73 -0.16
N ILE A 52 -1.13 -1.63 0.75
CA ILE A 52 -1.06 -1.40 2.20
C ILE A 52 0.38 -1.52 2.73
N ASN A 53 1.18 -2.45 2.18
CA ASN A 53 2.55 -2.67 2.59
C ASN A 53 3.51 -2.23 1.49
N GLY A 54 4.61 -1.59 1.91
CA GLY A 54 5.72 -1.29 1.03
C GLY A 54 6.32 -2.56 0.40
N TYR A 55 6.83 -2.44 -0.82
CA TYR A 55 7.59 -3.49 -1.51
C TYR A 55 9.02 -3.05 -1.78
N ASP A 56 9.95 -3.99 -1.67
CA ASP A 56 11.38 -3.78 -1.92
C ASP A 56 11.73 -3.72 -3.41
N SER A 57 12.98 -3.39 -3.74
CA SER A 57 13.47 -3.34 -5.13
C SER A 57 13.56 -4.72 -5.80
N PHE A 58 13.48 -5.82 -5.04
CA PHE A 58 13.53 -7.19 -5.53
C PHE A 58 12.13 -7.80 -5.74
N GLY A 59 11.09 -7.03 -5.44
CA GLY A 59 9.70 -7.42 -5.61
C GLY A 59 9.08 -8.17 -4.43
N ASN A 60 9.74 -8.23 -3.27
CA ASN A 60 9.14 -8.76 -2.04
C ASN A 60 8.30 -7.66 -1.36
N THR A 61 7.16 -8.04 -0.84
CA THR A 61 6.29 -7.16 -0.04
C THR A 61 6.72 -7.27 1.42
N CYS A 62 6.86 -6.17 2.16
CA CYS A 62 7.34 -6.21 3.54
C CYS A 62 6.25 -6.73 4.50
N GLY A 63 6.66 -7.43 5.57
CA GLY A 63 5.72 -7.92 6.58
C GLY A 63 4.88 -9.14 6.18
N THR A 64 5.24 -9.87 5.12
CA THR A 64 4.51 -11.07 4.69
C THR A 64 5.44 -12.23 4.33
N ASN A 65 4.97 -13.45 4.54
CA ASN A 65 5.62 -14.68 4.08
C ASN A 65 5.18 -15.08 2.66
N ASN A 66 4.15 -14.45 2.09
CA ASN A 66 3.52 -14.89 0.85
C ASN A 66 4.17 -14.28 -0.40
N ASN A 67 5.48 -14.07 -0.38
CA ASN A 67 6.21 -13.53 -1.52
C ASN A 67 6.42 -14.62 -2.57
N LYS A 68 5.94 -14.36 -3.80
CA LYS A 68 6.11 -15.28 -4.93
C LYS A 68 7.51 -15.09 -5.54
N PRO A 69 8.31 -16.16 -5.71
CA PRO A 69 9.60 -16.06 -6.39
C PRO A 69 9.40 -15.68 -7.86
N MET A 70 10.18 -14.70 -8.34
CA MET A 70 10.16 -14.27 -9.75
C MET A 70 11.38 -14.88 -10.46
N GLY A 71 11.14 -15.97 -11.21
CA GLY A 71 12.19 -16.66 -11.94
C GLY A 71 13.24 -17.29 -11.01
N ASN A 72 14.50 -17.31 -11.46
CA ASN A 72 15.64 -17.87 -10.73
C ASN A 72 16.52 -16.78 -10.10
N LEU A 73 15.90 -15.71 -9.59
CA LEU A 73 16.61 -14.64 -8.87
C LEU A 73 16.70 -14.99 -7.39
N THR A 74 17.90 -14.89 -6.82
CA THR A 74 18.21 -15.27 -5.43
C THR A 74 17.56 -14.39 -4.36
N PHE A 75 17.14 -13.18 -4.70
CA PHE A 75 16.59 -12.21 -3.74
C PHE A 75 15.07 -12.03 -3.82
N THR A 76 14.38 -12.86 -4.60
CA THR A 76 12.92 -12.80 -4.74
C THR A 76 12.26 -13.99 -4.04
N GLY A 77 11.06 -13.79 -3.50
CA GLY A 77 10.32 -14.82 -2.76
C GLY A 77 10.86 -15.03 -1.34
N LEU A 78 11.52 -14.02 -0.77
CA LEU A 78 12.04 -14.09 0.59
C LEU A 78 10.90 -13.95 1.61
N ASP A 79 11.02 -14.64 2.74
CA ASP A 79 10.13 -14.42 3.88
C ASP A 79 10.50 -13.11 4.58
N THR A 80 9.62 -12.13 4.48
CA THR A 80 9.77 -10.79 5.07
C THR A 80 8.79 -10.57 6.21
N SER A 81 8.19 -11.63 6.77
CA SER A 81 7.24 -11.54 7.90
C SER A 81 7.84 -10.82 9.11
N ASN A 82 9.13 -11.04 9.36
CA ASN A 82 9.89 -10.40 10.44
C ASN A 82 10.48 -9.03 10.06
N LYS A 83 10.15 -8.51 8.88
CA LYS A 83 10.69 -7.27 8.30
C LYS A 83 9.54 -6.41 7.75
N PRO A 84 8.73 -5.78 8.61
CA PRO A 84 7.54 -5.03 8.17
C PRO A 84 7.85 -3.63 7.62
N TYR A 85 9.00 -3.05 7.95
CA TYR A 85 9.34 -1.68 7.56
C TYR A 85 10.10 -1.63 6.24
N LEU A 86 9.91 -0.56 5.46
CA LEU A 86 10.64 -0.33 4.21
C LEU A 86 11.73 0.74 4.42
N LEU A 87 12.98 0.41 4.11
CA LEU A 87 14.11 1.32 4.17
C LEU A 87 14.53 1.76 2.76
N PHE A 88 14.66 3.07 2.54
CA PHE A 88 15.20 3.65 1.33
C PHE A 88 16.70 3.94 1.47
N TYR A 89 17.48 3.57 0.46
CA TYR A 89 18.93 3.80 0.51
C TYR A 89 19.32 5.25 0.31
N ASP A 90 18.52 6.00 -0.46
CA ASP A 90 18.73 7.41 -0.69
C ASP A 90 17.40 8.15 -0.77
N ILE A 91 17.19 9.07 0.17
CA ILE A 91 15.99 9.92 0.21
C ILE A 91 15.96 10.99 -0.87
N LYS A 92 17.10 11.33 -1.47
CA LYS A 92 17.13 12.31 -2.57
C LYS A 92 16.56 11.71 -3.84
N GLU A 93 16.68 10.39 -4.00
CA GLU A 93 16.32 9.66 -5.20
C GLU A 93 15.41 8.45 -4.89
N ILE A 94 14.30 8.68 -4.18
CA ILE A 94 13.37 7.63 -3.71
C ILE A 94 12.95 6.65 -4.82
N LYS A 95 12.73 7.15 -6.05
CA LYS A 95 12.27 6.33 -7.19
C LYS A 95 13.34 5.42 -7.80
N GLN A 96 14.61 5.80 -7.69
CA GLN A 96 15.73 5.10 -8.33
C GLN A 96 16.61 4.37 -7.32
N SER A 97 16.57 4.79 -6.06
CA SER A 97 17.32 4.16 -4.99
C SER A 97 16.83 2.74 -4.71
N LEU A 98 17.76 1.92 -4.24
CA LEU A 98 17.47 0.61 -3.71
C LEU A 98 16.66 0.77 -2.42
N LYS A 99 15.62 -0.04 -2.29
CA LYS A 99 14.79 -0.13 -1.09
C LYS A 99 14.69 -1.58 -0.66
N ILE A 100 14.72 -1.81 0.66
CA ILE A 100 14.70 -3.17 1.25
C ILE A 100 13.74 -3.22 2.44
N CYS A 101 13.23 -4.41 2.74
CA CYS A 101 12.47 -4.63 3.96
C CYS A 101 13.42 -4.82 5.15
N VAL A 102 13.16 -4.13 6.26
CA VAL A 102 13.95 -4.19 7.50
C VAL A 102 13.08 -4.51 8.70
N LYS A 103 13.71 -5.08 9.73
CA LYS A 103 13.03 -5.46 10.98
C LYS A 103 12.63 -4.25 11.81
N GLU A 104 13.50 -3.26 11.85
CA GLU A 104 13.32 -2.03 12.62
C GLU A 104 14.16 -0.93 11.95
N CYS A 105 13.63 0.28 11.92
CA CYS A 105 14.37 1.43 11.40
C CYS A 105 15.29 2.04 12.47
N PRO A 106 16.39 2.69 12.06
CA PRO A 106 17.32 3.28 13.02
C PRO A 106 16.64 4.40 13.82
N LYS A 107 16.72 4.32 15.15
CA LYS A 107 16.15 5.30 16.09
C LYS A 107 16.98 6.57 16.25
N ARG A 108 18.16 6.59 15.64
CA ARG A 108 19.12 7.68 15.68
C ARG A 108 19.80 7.77 14.32
N THR A 109 20.20 8.96 13.92
CA THR A 109 20.93 9.15 12.67
C THR A 109 22.26 8.40 12.70
N LEU A 110 22.50 7.58 11.66
CA LEU A 110 23.73 6.81 11.49
C LEU A 110 24.68 7.55 10.54
N ASN A 111 25.84 7.94 11.03
CA ASN A 111 26.80 8.74 10.26
C ASN A 111 27.99 7.91 9.74
N SER A 112 28.13 6.67 10.23
CA SER A 112 29.26 5.81 9.89
C SER A 112 28.82 4.37 9.61
N ALA A 113 29.55 3.72 8.69
CA ALA A 113 29.41 2.29 8.41
C ALA A 113 29.59 1.41 9.68
N LYS A 114 30.40 1.86 10.64
CA LYS A 114 30.56 1.14 11.92
C LYS A 114 29.23 0.99 12.68
N GLU A 115 28.39 2.01 12.61
CA GLU A 115 27.09 2.00 13.27
C GLU A 115 26.11 1.05 12.56
N ILE A 116 26.19 0.94 11.24
CA ILE A 116 25.44 -0.08 10.47
C ILE A 116 25.80 -1.49 10.96
N LYS A 117 27.10 -1.77 11.18
CA LYS A 117 27.55 -3.05 11.74
C LYS A 117 27.03 -3.28 13.17
N GLU A 118 26.93 -2.23 13.98
CA GLU A 118 26.35 -2.31 15.32
C GLU A 118 24.87 -2.76 15.28
N TYR A 119 24.09 -2.28 14.31
CA TYR A 119 22.71 -2.73 14.10
C TYR A 119 22.63 -4.19 13.65
N HIS A 120 23.53 -4.62 12.76
CA HIS A 120 23.62 -6.03 12.38
C HIS A 120 23.90 -6.94 13.59
N ASN A 121 24.80 -6.52 14.49
CA ASN A 121 25.08 -7.26 15.72
C ASN A 121 23.87 -7.35 16.67
N LYS A 122 22.92 -6.41 16.57
CA LYS A 122 21.63 -6.44 17.28
C LYS A 122 20.56 -7.29 16.56
N GLY A 123 20.89 -7.87 15.41
CA GLY A 123 19.97 -8.65 14.58
C GLY A 123 19.09 -7.79 13.66
N ILE A 124 19.50 -6.56 13.36
CA ILE A 124 18.81 -5.66 12.42
C ILE A 124 19.72 -5.44 11.22
N ASP A 125 19.34 -6.03 10.08
CA ASP A 125 20.06 -5.84 8.82
C ASP A 125 19.56 -4.61 8.08
N LEU A 126 20.48 -3.69 7.74
CA LEU A 126 20.19 -2.46 6.98
C LEU A 126 20.79 -2.48 5.56
N CYS A 127 21.66 -3.44 5.27
CA CYS A 127 22.22 -3.64 3.93
C CYS A 127 21.44 -4.71 3.16
N GLN A 128 21.81 -4.93 1.90
CA GLN A 128 21.16 -5.87 0.99
C GLN A 128 21.13 -7.28 1.60
N TYR A 129 20.10 -8.04 1.28
CA TYR A 129 19.98 -9.42 1.76
C TYR A 129 21.24 -10.24 1.42
N GLY A 130 21.71 -11.04 2.38
CA GLY A 130 22.91 -11.88 2.21
C GLY A 130 24.24 -11.12 2.15
N PHE A 131 24.24 -9.82 2.42
CA PHE A 131 25.46 -9.01 2.43
C PHE A 131 26.39 -9.40 3.59
N ASN A 132 27.71 -9.41 3.33
CA ASN A 132 28.72 -9.74 4.32
C ASN A 132 29.23 -8.50 5.07
N TYR A 133 28.76 -8.32 6.30
CA TYR A 133 29.12 -7.19 7.17
C TYR A 133 30.60 -7.14 7.56
N ALA A 134 31.37 -8.23 7.40
CA ALA A 134 32.82 -8.19 7.61
C ALA A 134 33.54 -7.28 6.59
N LEU A 135 32.92 -7.01 5.44
CA LEU A 135 33.49 -6.12 4.43
C LEU A 135 33.50 -4.65 4.89
N LEU A 136 32.62 -4.24 5.80
CA LEU A 136 32.58 -2.86 6.31
C LEU A 136 33.83 -2.49 7.12
N GLU A 137 34.56 -3.47 7.65
CA GLU A 137 35.78 -3.23 8.43
C GLU A 137 37.03 -3.15 7.56
N ASN A 138 37.05 -3.91 6.47
CA ASN A 138 38.24 -4.11 5.65
C ASN A 138 38.28 -3.22 4.40
N SER A 139 37.18 -2.55 4.08
CA SER A 139 37.04 -1.78 2.84
C SER A 139 36.63 -0.33 3.10
N ASN A 140 36.82 0.49 2.08
CA ASN A 140 36.44 1.90 2.14
C ASN A 140 34.91 2.01 2.19
N PRO A 141 34.33 2.64 3.22
CA PRO A 141 32.88 2.69 3.44
C PRO A 141 32.14 3.38 2.30
N VAL A 142 32.80 4.31 1.59
CA VAL A 142 32.26 5.05 0.43
C VAL A 142 31.96 4.14 -0.77
N LEU A 143 32.67 3.01 -0.93
CA LEU A 143 32.45 2.11 -2.06
C LEU A 143 31.29 1.12 -1.81
N LEU A 144 31.01 0.81 -0.55
CA LEU A 144 29.92 -0.10 -0.14
C LEU A 144 28.59 0.61 0.07
N THR A 145 28.63 1.93 0.15
CA THR A 145 27.52 2.79 0.51
C THR A 145 27.11 3.58 -0.72
N GLY A 146 25.88 3.40 -1.20
CA GLY A 146 25.41 4.04 -2.42
C GLY A 146 23.92 3.88 -2.63
N SER A 147 23.33 4.69 -3.50
CA SER A 147 21.89 4.64 -3.77
C SER A 147 21.46 3.30 -4.37
N PHE A 148 22.37 2.55 -5.01
CA PHE A 148 22.12 1.19 -5.55
C PHE A 148 22.72 0.07 -4.70
N GLY A 149 23.30 0.41 -3.54
CA GLY A 149 23.83 -0.53 -2.57
C GLY A 149 25.28 -0.96 -2.77
N PRO A 150 25.74 -1.96 -2.00
CA PRO A 150 24.94 -2.89 -1.19
C PRO A 150 24.40 -2.34 0.14
N CYS A 151 24.89 -1.19 0.63
CA CYS A 151 24.40 -0.52 1.85
C CYS A 151 23.88 0.91 1.54
N PRO A 152 22.96 1.44 2.37
CA PRO A 152 22.33 2.75 2.19
C PRO A 152 23.30 3.92 2.35
N VAL A 153 23.03 5.06 1.69
CA VAL A 153 23.87 6.27 1.77
C VAL A 153 23.94 6.82 3.19
N LEU A 154 25.13 7.25 3.59
CA LEU A 154 25.32 7.96 4.86
C LEU A 154 25.11 9.47 4.65
N PRO A 155 24.50 10.19 5.61
CA PRO A 155 23.92 9.67 6.84
C PRO A 155 22.54 9.03 6.63
N ILE A 156 22.24 7.97 7.39
CA ILE A 156 20.90 7.36 7.44
C ILE A 156 20.15 8.07 8.55
N TYR A 157 19.09 8.80 8.21
CA TYR A 157 18.32 9.55 9.20
C TYR A 157 17.47 8.63 10.09
N GLU A 158 17.12 9.13 11.27
CA GLU A 158 16.24 8.42 12.18
C GLU A 158 14.80 8.35 11.66
N SER A 159 14.12 7.25 11.93
CA SER A 159 12.67 7.17 11.77
C SER A 159 12.02 8.01 12.86
N GLY A 160 11.75 9.28 12.57
CA GLY A 160 10.98 10.15 13.44
C GLY A 160 9.52 9.71 13.50
N ALA A 161 8.84 10.01 14.62
CA ALA A 161 7.40 9.80 14.76
C ALA A 161 6.54 10.64 13.76
N GLU A 162 7.18 11.52 12.99
CA GLU A 162 6.53 12.47 12.07
C GLU A 162 7.16 12.50 10.67
N THR A 163 8.11 11.61 10.36
CA THR A 163 8.74 11.56 9.03
C THR A 163 8.67 10.16 8.45
N GLU A 164 7.88 10.06 7.37
CA GLU A 164 7.76 8.99 6.38
C GLU A 164 9.13 8.49 5.87
N GLN A 165 9.87 7.76 6.70
CA GLN A 165 11.05 6.98 6.30
C GLN A 165 10.86 5.48 6.53
N ALA A 166 9.73 5.11 7.13
CA ALA A 166 9.28 3.76 7.33
C ALA A 166 7.76 3.77 7.26
N GLU A 167 7.18 3.56 6.08
CA GLU A 167 5.79 3.10 6.02
C GLU A 167 5.78 1.65 6.54
N ALA A 168 5.67 1.51 7.86
CA ALA A 168 4.80 0.47 8.36
C ALA A 168 3.50 1.17 8.73
N GLU A 169 2.49 1.02 7.90
CA GLU A 169 1.12 1.17 8.38
C GLU A 169 0.97 0.13 9.52
N PRO A 170 0.73 0.53 10.78
CA PRO A 170 0.42 -0.42 11.82
C PRO A 170 -0.89 -1.11 11.43
N ASP A 171 -0.79 -2.42 11.18
CA ASP A 171 -1.94 -3.29 10.95
C ASP A 171 -2.85 -3.27 12.19
N ASN A 172 -3.89 -2.43 12.17
CA ASN A 172 -5.07 -2.67 12.98
C ASN A 172 -6.01 -3.60 12.18
N SER A 173 -5.59 -4.84 12.02
CA SER A 173 -6.32 -5.94 11.35
C SER A 173 -7.66 -6.28 12.03
N SER A 174 -8.01 -5.61 13.13
CA SER A 174 -9.28 -5.80 13.83
C SER A 174 -10.41 -4.88 13.34
N GLU A 175 -10.13 -3.75 12.67
CA GLU A 175 -11.19 -2.85 12.18
C GLU A 175 -11.64 -3.18 10.74
N ILE A 176 -10.80 -3.83 9.94
CA ILE A 176 -11.15 -4.19 8.56
C ILE A 176 -12.07 -5.42 8.53
N SER A 177 -11.96 -6.35 9.49
CA SER A 177 -12.85 -7.52 9.53
C SER A 177 -14.29 -7.16 9.93
N GLU A 178 -14.51 -6.14 10.77
CA GLU A 178 -15.86 -5.65 11.11
C GLU A 178 -16.47 -4.83 9.95
N HIS A 179 -15.66 -4.12 9.18
CA HIS A 179 -16.14 -3.44 7.97
C HIS A 179 -16.44 -4.42 6.81
N GLU A 180 -15.76 -5.57 6.74
CA GLU A 180 -15.99 -6.62 5.74
C GLU A 180 -17.26 -7.45 6.02
N SER A 181 -17.64 -7.62 7.30
CA SER A 181 -18.96 -8.19 7.64
C SER A 181 -20.11 -7.22 7.36
N LEU A 182 -19.95 -5.93 7.68
CA LEU A 182 -21.01 -4.93 7.45
C LEU A 182 -21.28 -4.71 5.94
N ALA A 183 -20.25 -4.75 5.10
CA ALA A 183 -20.41 -4.58 3.66
C ALA A 183 -21.05 -5.80 2.97
N SER A 184 -20.82 -7.00 3.49
CA SER A 184 -21.44 -8.24 2.97
C SER A 184 -22.88 -8.44 3.45
N GLU A 185 -23.25 -7.89 4.61
CA GLU A 185 -24.65 -7.89 5.10
C GLU A 185 -25.55 -6.86 4.39
N ILE A 186 -24.99 -5.74 3.93
CA ILE A 186 -25.74 -4.75 3.13
C ILE A 186 -26.07 -5.33 1.73
N ASP A 187 -25.12 -6.04 1.10
CA ASP A 187 -25.27 -6.63 -0.25
C ASP A 187 -26.35 -7.72 -0.32
N SER A 188 -26.56 -8.49 0.77
CA SER A 188 -27.65 -9.47 0.84
C SER A 188 -29.03 -8.83 1.06
N SER A 189 -29.10 -7.69 1.74
CA SER A 189 -30.38 -7.06 2.12
C SER A 189 -31.00 -6.21 1.01
N ASP A 190 -30.19 -5.59 0.14
CA ASP A 190 -30.68 -4.79 -0.99
C ASP A 190 -31.06 -5.65 -2.21
N PHE A 191 -30.52 -6.88 -2.33
CA PHE A 191 -30.89 -7.79 -3.41
C PHE A 191 -32.28 -8.44 -3.21
N GLU A 192 -32.74 -8.62 -1.97
CA GLU A 192 -34.10 -9.14 -1.70
C GLU A 192 -35.21 -8.07 -1.86
N LEU A 193 -34.89 -6.78 -1.90
CA LEU A 193 -35.89 -5.70 -2.06
C LEU A 193 -36.18 -5.33 -3.53
N MET A 194 -35.49 -5.93 -4.50
CA MET A 194 -35.70 -5.70 -5.93
C MET A 194 -36.44 -6.83 -6.66
N THR A 195 -36.86 -7.88 -5.93
CA THR A 195 -37.62 -9.01 -6.51
C THR A 195 -39.09 -9.13 -6.07
N GLU A 196 -39.66 -8.09 -5.45
CA GLU A 196 -41.14 -7.95 -5.30
C GLU A 196 -41.67 -6.69 -6.00
#